data_AF-A0A1W9PIC5-F1
#
_entry.id   AF-A0A1W9PIC5-F1
#
_cell.length_a   1.000
_cell.length_b   1.000
_cell.length_c   1.000
_cell.angle_alpha   90.00
_cell.angle_beta   90.00
_cell.angle_gamma   90.00
#
_symmetry.space_group_name_H-M   'P 1'
#
loop_
_entity.id
_entity.type
_entity.pdbx_description
1 polymer ?
#
loop_
_entity_poly.entity_id
_entity_poly.type
_entity_poly.pdbx_seq_one_letter_code
_entity_poly.pdbx_strand_id
1 'polypeptide(L)'
;MRYIFIIVLLATLCFSKTDQSKAISQRIHKKLTAIETMINDRHYKEADTKLQAMLAEPPARAIDRAYLYYTAGILHLDQRHFNEAKL
;
A
#
# COMPACT_ATOMS: atom_id res chain seq x y z
N MET A 1 40.25 -12.35 25.46
CA MET A 1 40.43 -11.65 24.16
C MET A 1 39.81 -12.36 22.94
N ARG A 2 39.07 -13.48 23.06
CA ARG A 2 38.44 -14.18 21.92
C ARG A 2 36.91 -13.97 21.80
N TYR A 3 36.22 -13.67 22.89
CA TYR A 3 34.75 -13.54 22.90
C TYR A 3 34.21 -12.16 22.48
N ILE A 4 35.05 -11.11 22.55
CA ILE A 4 34.63 -9.75 22.19
C ILE A 4 34.39 -9.64 20.68
N PHE A 5 35.23 -10.31 19.87
CA PHE A 5 35.10 -10.30 18.41
C PHE A 5 33.80 -10.97 17.93
N ILE A 6 33.36 -12.04 18.60
CA ILE A 6 32.14 -12.78 18.24
C ILE A 6 30.89 -11.93 18.53
N ILE A 7 30.88 -11.20 19.64
CA ILE A 7 29.75 -10.35 20.03
C ILE A 7 29.59 -9.16 19.05
N VAL A 8 30.71 -8.54 18.65
CA VAL A 8 30.68 -7.44 17.67
C VAL A 8 30.25 -7.93 16.29
N LEU A 9 30.65 -9.15 15.89
CA LEU A 9 30.24 -9.74 14.61
C LEU A 9 28.75 -10.13 14.57
N LEU A 10 28.19 -10.60 15.70
CA LEU A 10 26.76 -10.85 15.84
C LEU A 10 25.94 -9.55 15.85
N ALA A 11 26.45 -8.49 16.48
CA ALA A 11 25.80 -7.19 16.48
C ALA A 11 25.76 -6.57 15.06
N THR A 12 26.80 -6.72 14.25
CA THR A 12 26.82 -6.20 12.87
C THR A 12 25.97 -7.03 11.90
N LEU A 13 25.81 -8.34 12.15
CA LEU A 13 24.89 -9.19 11.37
C LEU A 13 23.41 -8.91 11.64
N CYS A 14 23.04 -8.53 12.87
CA CYS A 14 21.67 -8.13 13.19
C CYS A 14 21.27 -6.75 12.63
N PHE A 15 22.23 -5.88 12.28
CA PHE A 15 21.94 -4.57 11.70
C PHE A 15 21.82 -4.57 10.16
N SER A 16 22.12 -5.68 9.48
CA SER A 16 22.31 -5.68 8.02
C SER A 16 21.11 -6.11 7.17
N LYS A 17 19.93 -6.43 7.72
CA LYS A 17 18.77 -6.79 6.89
C LYS A 17 17.43 -6.35 7.48
N THR A 18 17.27 -5.07 7.76
CA THR A 18 15.94 -4.48 7.59
C THR A 18 15.89 -3.99 6.16
N ASP A 19 15.60 -4.94 5.28
CA ASP A 19 15.24 -4.70 3.90
C ASP A 19 13.93 -3.87 3.90
N GLN A 20 14.03 -2.57 4.18
CA GLN A 20 12.94 -1.61 4.06
C GLN A 20 12.62 -1.33 2.58
N SER A 21 12.91 -2.28 1.68
CA SER A 21 12.48 -2.22 0.31
C SER A 21 10.97 -2.41 0.26
N LYS A 22 10.29 -1.26 0.28
CA LYS A 22 8.90 -1.04 -0.14
C LYS A 22 7.82 -1.44 0.89
N ALA A 23 7.82 -0.84 2.07
CA ALA A 23 6.58 -0.69 2.83
C ALA A 23 5.74 0.46 2.25
N ILE A 24 4.43 0.25 2.10
CA ILE A 24 3.46 1.30 1.72
C ILE A 24 3.54 2.44 2.74
N SER A 25 3.48 3.68 2.27
CA SER A 25 3.41 4.85 3.15
C SER A 25 2.23 4.72 4.11
N GLN A 26 2.46 4.81 5.43
CA GLN A 26 1.41 4.67 6.44
C GLN A 26 0.21 5.60 6.19
N ARG A 27 0.46 6.82 5.67
CA ARG A 27 -0.59 7.78 5.33
C ARG A 27 -1.45 7.30 4.17
N ILE A 28 -0.82 6.74 3.13
CA ILE A 28 -1.53 6.22 1.95
C ILE A 28 -2.28 4.94 2.33
N HIS A 29 -1.63 4.05 3.08
CA HIS A 29 -2.24 2.84 3.59
C HIS A 29 -3.52 3.13 4.37
N LYS A 30 -3.46 4.02 5.37
CA LYS A 30 -4.65 4.40 6.16
C LYS A 30 -5.79 4.95 5.30
N LYS A 31 -5.49 5.76 4.28
CA LYS A 31 -6.49 6.31 3.36
C LYS A 31 -7.15 5.22 2.51
N LEU A 32 -6.35 4.36 1.89
CA LEU A 32 -6.84 3.32 1.01
C LEU A 32 -7.60 2.24 1.77
N THR A 33 -7.17 1.87 2.98
CA THR A 33 -7.93 0.96 3.85
C THR A 33 -9.29 1.54 4.23
N ALA A 34 -9.39 2.85 4.50
CA ALA A 34 -10.69 3.48 4.76
C ALA A 34 -11.61 3.45 3.53
N ILE A 35 -11.04 3.58 2.32
CA ILE A 35 -11.78 3.43 1.06
C ILE A 35 -12.23 1.98 0.87
N GLU A 36 -11.36 0.99 1.14
CA GLU A 36 -11.73 -0.43 1.09
C GLU A 36 -12.89 -0.76 2.03
N THR A 37 -12.91 -0.20 3.25
CA THR A 37 -14.06 -0.32 4.15
C THR A 37 -15.33 0.26 3.53
N MET A 38 -15.25 1.42 2.87
CA MET A 38 -16.40 2.02 2.18
C MET A 38 -16.91 1.15 1.02
N ILE A 39 -16.01 0.50 0.29
CA ILE A 39 -16.38 -0.45 -0.77
C ILE A 39 -17.13 -1.63 -0.15
N ASN A 40 -16.59 -2.22 0.91
CA ASN A 40 -17.21 -3.34 1.61
C ASN A 40 -18.60 -2.99 2.17
N ASP A 41 -18.77 -1.76 2.66
CA ASP A 41 -20.04 -1.25 3.19
C ASP A 41 -20.99 -0.74 2.07
N ARG A 42 -20.65 -0.96 0.80
CA ARG A 42 -21.41 -0.55 -0.39
C ARG A 42 -21.60 0.97 -0.55
N HIS A 43 -20.76 1.77 0.10
CA HIS A 43 -20.69 3.22 -0.06
C HIS A 43 -19.90 3.62 -1.32
N TYR A 44 -20.26 3.03 -2.46
CA TYR A 44 -19.49 3.09 -3.69
C TYR A 44 -19.25 4.50 -4.23
N LYS A 45 -20.25 5.37 -4.16
CA LYS A 45 -20.13 6.75 -4.66
C LYS A 45 -19.11 7.57 -3.87
N GLU A 46 -19.08 7.38 -2.55
CA GLU A 46 -18.10 8.04 -1.69
C GLU A 46 -16.70 7.45 -1.90
N ALA A 47 -16.59 6.13 -2.00
CA ALA A 47 -15.34 5.44 -2.32
C ALA A 47 -14.75 5.92 -3.65
N ASP A 48 -15.58 5.99 -4.71
CA ASP A 48 -15.19 6.47 -6.03
C ASP A 48 -14.72 7.93 -5.98
N THR A 49 -15.48 8.82 -5.33
CA THR A 49 -15.10 10.24 -5.21
C THR A 49 -13.72 10.40 -4.57
N LYS A 50 -13.43 9.62 -3.51
CA LYS A 50 -12.13 9.64 -2.83
C LYS A 50 -11.02 9.03 -3.68
N LEU A 51 -11.30 7.95 -4.41
CA LEU A 51 -10.36 7.33 -5.34
C LEU A 51 -10.01 8.26 -6.49
N GLN A 52 -10.99 8.91 -7.13
CA GLN A 52 -10.76 9.88 -8.20
C GLN A 52 -9.87 11.03 -7.73
N ALA A 53 -10.08 11.55 -6.52
CA ALA A 53 -9.21 12.58 -5.95
C ALA A 53 -7.75 12.10 -5.78
N MET A 54 -7.56 10.83 -5.40
CA MET A 54 -6.22 10.23 -5.30
C MET A 54 -5.61 9.86 -6.65
N LEU A 55 -6.42 9.55 -7.67
CA LEU A 55 -5.97 9.27 -9.03
C LEU A 55 -5.58 10.54 -9.79
N ALA A 56 -6.21 11.68 -9.47
CA ALA A 56 -5.82 12.98 -10.01
C ALA A 56 -4.42 13.41 -9.53
N GLU A 57 -4.07 13.09 -8.28
CA GLU A 57 -2.76 13.34 -7.68
C GLU A 57 -2.16 12.03 -7.11
N PRO A 58 -1.65 11.13 -7.97
CA PRO A 58 -1.20 9.82 -7.53
C PRO A 58 0.07 9.92 -6.68
N PRO A 59 0.25 9.01 -5.69
CA PRO A 59 1.44 9.00 -4.85
C PRO A 59 2.76 8.94 -5.64
N ALA A 60 3.81 9.60 -5.15
CA ALA A 60 5.12 9.58 -5.81
C ALA A 60 5.80 8.20 -5.77
N ARG A 61 5.53 7.39 -4.73
CA ARG A 61 6.13 6.05 -4.56
C ARG A 61 5.37 5.03 -5.39
N ALA A 62 6.12 4.21 -6.14
CA ALA A 62 5.53 3.19 -7.01
C ALA A 62 4.64 2.18 -6.26
N ILE A 63 5.03 1.76 -5.05
CA ILE A 63 4.21 0.83 -4.25
C ILE A 63 2.89 1.46 -3.79
N ASP A 64 2.91 2.74 -3.43
CA ASP A 64 1.72 3.46 -3.02
C ASP A 64 0.75 3.64 -4.20
N ARG A 65 1.28 3.89 -5.42
CA ARG A 65 0.46 3.90 -6.65
C ARG A 65 -0.10 2.53 -6.98
N ALA A 66 0.71 1.47 -6.85
CA ALA A 66 0.24 0.11 -7.10
C ALA A 66 -0.93 -0.23 -6.18
N TYR A 67 -0.87 0.17 -4.91
CA TYR A 67 -1.96 -0.04 -3.98
C TYR A 67 -3.20 0.80 -4.34
N LEU A 68 -3.03 2.06 -4.77
CA LEU A 68 -4.13 2.88 -5.27
C LEU A 68 -4.86 2.22 -6.46
N TYR A 69 -4.12 1.77 -7.48
CA TYR A 69 -4.71 1.11 -8.65
C TYR A 69 -5.38 -0.22 -8.30
N TYR A 70 -4.80 -0.98 -7.37
CA TYR A 70 -5.42 -2.19 -6.83
C TYR A 70 -6.79 -1.89 -6.20
N THR A 71 -6.87 -0.87 -5.33
CA THR A 71 -8.13 -0.48 -4.69
C THR A 71 -9.16 0.03 -5.70
N ALA A 72 -8.73 0.76 -6.74
CA ALA A 72 -9.61 1.17 -7.83
C ALA A 72 -10.16 -0.04 -8.61
N GLY A 73 -9.30 -1.02 -8.92
CA GLY A 73 -9.72 -2.27 -9.57
C GLY A 73 -10.75 -3.03 -8.75
N ILE A 74 -10.59 -3.12 -7.43
CA ILE A 74 -11.59 -3.73 -6.53
C ILE A 74 -12.93 -3.02 -6.63
N LEU A 75 -12.95 -1.68 -6.58
CA LEU A 75 -14.20 -0.92 -6.70
C LEU A 75 -14.92 -1.26 -8.01
N HIS A 76 -14.21 -1.23 -9.15
CA HIS A 76 -14.80 -1.54 -10.45
C HIS A 76 -15.27 -3.01 -10.54
N LEU A 77 -14.54 -3.97 -9.95
CA LEU A 77 -14.97 -5.36 -9.89
C LEU A 77 -16.27 -5.53 -9.11
N ASP A 78 -16.37 -4.88 -7.93
CA ASP A 78 -17.55 -4.98 -7.08
C ASP A 78 -18.77 -4.32 -7.71
N GLN A 79 -18.56 -3.25 -8.48
CA GLN A 79 -19.59 -2.60 -9.32
C GLN A 79 -19.92 -3.37 -10.61
N ARG A 80 -19.25 -4.50 -10.88
CA ARG A 80 -19.37 -5.26 -12.15
C ARG A 80 -18.96 -4.47 -13.39
N HIS A 81 -18.16 -3.43 -13.24
CA HIS A 81 -17.55 -2.67 -14.33
C HIS A 81 -16.28 -3.38 -14.82
N PHE A 82 -16.43 -4.60 -15.36
CA PHE A 82 -15.31 -5.48 -15.69
C PHE A 82 -14.32 -4.89 -16.71
N ASN A 83 -14.78 -4.01 -17.60
CA ASN A 83 -13.91 -3.35 -18.57
C ASN A 83 -12.97 -2.34 -17.91
N GLU A 84 -13.42 -1.66 -16.86
CA GLU A 84 -12.64 -0.68 -16.10
C GLU A 84 -11.71 -1.37 -15.08
N ALA A 85 -12.12 -2.54 -14.58
CA ALA A 85 -11.32 -3.35 -13.66
C ALA A 85 -10.08 -4.00 -14.30
N LYS A 86 -10.05 -4.17 -15.62
CA LYS A 86 -8.99 -4.88 -16.36
C LYS A 86 -7.74 -4.03 -16.64
N LEU A 87 -7.57 -2.91 -15.92
CA LEU A 87 -6.42 -2.01 -16.04
C LEU A 87 -5.07 -2.75 -16.12
#